data_AF-A0A7C2R5J2-F1
#
_entry.id   AF-A0A7C2R5J2-F1
#
_cell.length_a   1.000
_cell.length_b   1.000
_cell.length_c   1.000
_cell.angle_alpha   90.00
_cell.angle_beta   90.00
_cell.angle_gamma   90.00
#
_symmetry.space_group_name_H-M   'P 1'
#
loop_
_entity.id
_entity.type
_entity.pdbx_description
1 polymer ?
#
loop_
_entity_poly.entity_id
_entity_poly.type
_entity_poly.pdbx_seq_one_letter_code
_entity_poly.pdbx_strand_id
1 'polypeptide(L)'
;MFGKGIKPSPSVLNDYKTRLRVHSKRKDMGAALKRLPKTILGIMTVNARKPREKGYFLVQEFIPGNPFDTRVFVIGDRAYAFRRIARNNDFRSSGSGEFDFDHTRVDQRAITLAFETARKIGAQTLACDVVFDRENRPLILEVCYQQTALPAYRAEGYFDTSLRFHPGHFWPEDMIMELVLDQHREILPEPVRHEG
;
A
#
# COMPACT_ATOMS: atom_id res chain seq x y z
N MET A 1 14.35 -22.65 -1.49
CA MET A 1 13.70 -22.03 -2.66
C MET A 1 13.85 -22.84 -3.95
N PHE A 2 15.03 -23.38 -4.27
CA PHE A 2 15.25 -24.09 -5.55
C PHE A 2 14.80 -25.57 -5.61
N GLY A 3 14.55 -26.20 -4.47
CA GLY A 3 14.01 -27.57 -4.38
C GLY A 3 12.48 -27.61 -4.42
N LYS A 4 11.83 -28.11 -3.37
CA LYS A 4 10.35 -28.20 -3.29
C LYS A 4 9.64 -26.84 -3.11
N GLY A 5 10.35 -25.70 -3.10
CA GLY A 5 9.79 -24.38 -2.77
C GLY A 5 9.51 -24.18 -1.28
N ILE A 6 9.02 -23.00 -0.89
CA ILE A 6 8.69 -22.61 0.49
C ILE A 6 7.20 -22.25 0.55
N LYS A 7 6.48 -22.61 1.62
CA LYS A 7 5.08 -22.19 1.79
C LYS A 7 5.05 -20.75 2.32
N PRO A 8 4.46 -19.77 1.62
CA PRO A 8 4.50 -18.36 2.04
C PRO A 8 3.53 -18.03 3.17
N SER A 9 2.62 -18.94 3.51
CA SER A 9 1.66 -18.71 4.59
C SER A 9 2.27 -18.99 5.97
N PRO A 10 2.18 -18.07 6.94
CA PRO A 10 2.52 -18.36 8.32
C PRO A 10 1.59 -19.47 8.87
N SER A 11 2.08 -20.21 9.87
CA SER A 11 1.23 -21.19 10.56
C SER A 11 0.03 -20.46 11.21
N VAL A 12 -1.12 -21.13 11.33
CA VAL A 12 -2.30 -20.55 12.00
C VAL A 12 -1.99 -20.11 13.43
N LEU A 13 -0.98 -20.73 14.04
CA LEU A 13 -0.50 -20.43 15.39
C LEU A 13 0.40 -19.20 15.43
N ASN A 14 1.14 -18.85 14.37
CA ASN A 14 2.10 -17.73 14.46
C ASN A 14 1.44 -16.38 14.81
N ASP A 15 0.15 -16.23 14.55
CA ASP A 15 -0.61 -15.00 14.78
C ASP A 15 -1.47 -15.05 16.06
N TYR A 16 -1.38 -16.12 16.86
CA TYR A 16 -2.22 -16.32 18.05
C TYR A 16 -1.95 -15.23 19.11
N LYS A 17 -0.68 -14.86 19.33
CA LYS A 17 -0.29 -13.83 20.31
C LYS A 17 -0.83 -12.45 19.94
N THR A 18 -0.73 -12.09 18.66
CA THR A 18 -1.26 -10.82 18.13
C THR A 18 -2.77 -10.74 18.29
N ARG A 19 -3.48 -11.82 17.99
CA ARG A 19 -4.94 -11.90 18.07
C ARG A 19 -5.47 -11.88 19.49
N LEU A 20 -4.83 -12.59 20.41
CA LEU A 20 -5.16 -12.53 21.84
C LEU A 20 -4.99 -11.11 22.39
N ARG A 21 -3.94 -10.40 22.00
CA ARG A 21 -3.70 -9.00 22.40
C ARG A 21 -4.76 -8.03 21.86
N VAL A 22 -5.27 -8.26 20.66
CA VAL A 22 -6.31 -7.40 20.04
C VAL A 22 -7.69 -7.71 20.63
N HIS A 23 -7.98 -8.98 20.93
CA HIS A 23 -9.28 -9.41 21.42
C HIS A 23 -9.45 -9.26 22.94
N SER A 24 -8.37 -9.20 23.72
CA SER A 24 -8.44 -8.86 25.15
C SER A 24 -8.99 -7.45 25.41
N LYS A 25 -9.06 -6.59 24.39
CA LYS A 25 -9.66 -5.26 24.45
C LYS A 25 -11.15 -5.20 24.09
N ARG A 26 -11.78 -6.30 23.64
CA ARG A 26 -13.22 -6.35 23.32
C ARG A 26 -13.99 -7.08 24.43
N LYS A 27 -15.05 -6.45 24.95
CA LYS A 27 -15.96 -6.99 25.98
C LYS A 27 -16.76 -8.24 25.58
N ASP A 28 -16.51 -8.85 24.42
CA ASP A 28 -17.36 -9.89 23.85
C ASP A 28 -16.56 -11.12 23.38
N MET A 29 -15.96 -11.81 24.36
CA MET A 29 -15.19 -13.04 24.13
C MET A 29 -16.06 -14.20 23.58
N GLY A 30 -17.36 -14.23 23.91
CA GLY A 30 -18.28 -15.28 23.47
C GLY A 30 -18.54 -15.24 21.96
N ALA A 31 -18.78 -14.04 21.42
CA ALA A 31 -18.93 -13.86 19.98
C ALA A 31 -17.63 -14.18 19.21
N ALA A 32 -16.47 -13.86 19.80
CA ALA A 32 -15.17 -14.17 19.21
C ALA A 32 -14.92 -15.69 19.11
N LEU A 33 -15.26 -16.45 20.16
CA LEU A 33 -15.09 -17.90 20.19
C LEU A 33 -16.00 -18.60 19.17
N LYS A 34 -17.26 -18.14 19.02
CA LYS A 34 -18.21 -18.65 18.01
C LYS A 34 -17.72 -18.44 16.57
N ARG A 35 -16.97 -17.36 16.30
CA ARG A 35 -16.42 -17.03 14.97
C ARG A 35 -15.09 -17.73 14.67
N LEU A 36 -14.44 -18.29 15.69
CA LEU A 36 -13.11 -18.88 15.58
C LEU A 36 -13.04 -20.04 14.57
N PRO A 37 -13.97 -21.02 14.55
CA PRO A 37 -13.91 -22.13 13.59
C PRO A 37 -14.00 -21.64 12.14
N LYS A 38 -14.94 -20.74 11.84
CA LYS A 38 -15.11 -20.16 10.50
C LYS A 38 -13.89 -19.35 10.07
N THR A 39 -13.29 -18.61 11.00
CA THR A 39 -12.08 -17.83 10.76
C THR A 39 -10.87 -18.73 10.48
N ILE A 40 -10.69 -19.79 11.28
CA ILE A 40 -9.62 -20.79 11.08
C ILE A 40 -9.80 -21.48 9.74
N LEU A 41 -11.01 -21.95 9.43
CA LEU A 41 -11.30 -22.62 8.15
C LEU A 41 -11.04 -21.68 6.96
N GLY A 42 -11.44 -20.40 7.06
CA GLY A 42 -11.14 -19.39 6.06
C GLY A 42 -9.64 -19.18 5.84
N ILE A 43 -8.87 -19.08 6.93
CA ILE A 43 -7.41 -18.96 6.88
C ILE A 43 -6.78 -20.20 6.25
N MET A 44 -7.20 -21.40 6.66
CA MET A 44 -6.70 -22.66 6.11
C MET A 44 -7.00 -22.77 4.61
N THR A 45 -8.21 -22.37 4.19
CA THR A 45 -8.63 -22.38 2.78
C THR A 45 -7.78 -21.44 1.94
N VAL A 46 -7.57 -20.20 2.40
CA VAL A 46 -6.71 -19.23 1.71
C VAL A 46 -5.27 -19.72 1.66
N ASN A 47 -4.75 -20.25 2.77
CA ASN A 47 -3.37 -20.75 2.86
C ASN A 47 -3.13 -22.01 2.02
N ALA A 48 -4.16 -22.82 1.77
CA ALA A 48 -4.07 -23.99 0.89
C ALA A 48 -4.00 -23.58 -0.59
N ARG A 49 -4.60 -22.45 -0.98
CA ARG A 49 -4.59 -21.93 -2.35
C ARG A 49 -3.32 -21.19 -2.73
N LYS A 50 -2.49 -20.79 -1.76
CA LYS A 50 -1.23 -20.10 -2.03
C LYS A 50 -0.21 -21.09 -2.60
N PRO A 51 0.34 -20.84 -3.81
CA PRO A 51 1.40 -21.68 -4.36
C PRO A 51 2.66 -21.59 -3.49
N ARG A 52 3.57 -22.54 -3.67
CA ARG A 52 4.87 -22.51 -3.01
C ARG A 52 5.79 -21.55 -3.75
N GLU A 53 6.50 -20.70 -3.01
CA GLU A 53 7.56 -19.83 -3.54
C GLU A 53 8.74 -20.70 -3.99
N LYS A 54 8.99 -20.76 -5.30
CA LYS A 54 10.02 -21.62 -5.90
C LYS A 54 10.67 -20.93 -7.10
N GLY A 55 11.95 -21.23 -7.34
CA GLY A 55 12.61 -20.94 -8.61
C GLY A 55 13.40 -19.63 -8.67
N TYR A 56 13.27 -18.76 -7.67
CA TYR A 56 14.02 -17.52 -7.60
C TYR A 56 14.22 -17.06 -6.15
N PHE A 57 15.20 -16.18 -5.97
CA PHE A 57 15.31 -15.27 -4.83
C PHE A 57 15.91 -13.97 -5.36
N LEU A 58 15.47 -12.83 -4.84
CA LEU A 58 16.01 -11.53 -5.19
C LEU A 58 16.99 -11.10 -4.11
N VAL A 59 18.18 -10.68 -4.51
CA VAL A 59 19.13 -9.98 -3.64
C VAL A 59 19.24 -8.56 -4.14
N GLN A 60 19.15 -7.62 -3.22
CA GLN A 60 19.33 -6.21 -3.49
C GLN A 60 20.33 -5.64 -2.49
N GLU A 61 21.01 -4.56 -2.89
CA GLU A 61 21.84 -3.79 -1.98
C GLU A 61 20.99 -3.24 -0.83
N PHE A 62 21.53 -3.29 0.39
CA PHE A 62 20.89 -2.69 1.54
C PHE A 62 21.25 -1.20 1.62
N ILE A 63 20.24 -0.33 1.68
CA ILE A 63 20.41 1.12 1.78
C ILE A 63 20.25 1.55 3.25
N PRO A 64 21.35 1.71 4.02
CA PRO A 64 21.27 2.00 5.45
C PRO A 64 20.87 3.46 5.71
N GLY A 65 20.48 3.74 6.96
CA GLY A 65 20.29 5.13 7.43
C GLY A 65 18.95 5.77 7.09
N ASN A 66 17.99 4.99 6.56
CA ASN A 66 16.63 5.46 6.31
C ASN A 66 15.75 5.20 7.55
N PRO A 67 15.28 6.24 8.28
CA PRO A 67 14.36 6.06 9.40
C PRO A 67 12.90 5.83 8.95
N PHE A 68 12.63 5.98 7.65
CA PHE A 68 11.35 5.74 7.02
C PHE A 68 11.56 5.40 5.54
N ASP A 69 10.52 4.88 4.90
CA ASP A 69 10.35 5.01 3.45
C ASP A 69 9.22 6.01 3.16
N THR A 70 9.25 6.60 1.97
CA THR A 70 8.15 7.40 1.44
C THR A 70 7.33 6.52 0.51
N ARG A 71 6.10 6.22 0.91
CA ARG A 71 5.14 5.55 0.03
C ARG A 71 4.42 6.61 -0.79
N VAL A 72 4.52 6.51 -2.10
CA VAL A 72 3.78 7.35 -3.05
C VAL A 72 2.76 6.47 -3.76
N PHE A 73 1.56 6.98 -3.95
CA PHE A 73 0.53 6.36 -4.77
C PHE A 73 0.11 7.31 -5.88
N VAL A 74 0.27 6.86 -7.12
CA VAL A 74 -0.12 7.56 -8.34
C VAL A 74 -1.46 7.01 -8.83
N ILE A 75 -2.36 7.91 -9.23
CA ILE A 75 -3.64 7.63 -9.91
C ILE A 75 -3.74 8.64 -11.05
N GLY A 76 -3.43 8.20 -12.28
CA GLY A 76 -3.33 9.09 -13.43
C GLY A 76 -2.36 10.25 -13.16
N ASP A 77 -2.88 11.47 -13.19
CA ASP A 77 -2.11 12.71 -13.00
C ASP A 77 -2.09 13.22 -11.55
N ARG A 78 -2.54 12.41 -10.61
CA ARG A 78 -2.61 12.74 -9.18
C ARG A 78 -1.74 11.78 -8.40
N ALA A 79 -1.05 12.27 -7.37
CA ALA A 79 -0.28 11.42 -6.47
C ALA A 79 -0.40 11.86 -5.02
N TYR A 80 -0.67 10.94 -4.10
CA TYR A 80 -0.53 11.22 -2.67
C TYR A 80 0.62 10.43 -2.08
N ALA A 81 1.17 10.92 -0.98
CA ALA A 81 2.34 10.32 -0.37
C ALA A 81 2.33 10.51 1.14
N PHE A 82 2.98 9.58 1.83
CA PHE A 82 3.16 9.61 3.27
C PHE A 82 4.42 8.83 3.65
N ARG A 83 4.94 9.08 4.85
CA ARG A 83 6.13 8.38 5.35
C ARG A 83 5.71 7.19 6.21
N ARG A 84 6.33 6.03 6.01
CA ARG A 84 6.17 4.85 6.87
C ARG A 84 7.40 4.73 7.76
N ILE A 85 7.21 4.92 9.06
CA ILE A 85 8.33 5.02 10.00
C ILE A 85 8.85 3.61 10.32
N ALA A 86 10.17 3.44 10.30
CA ALA A 86 10.82 2.21 10.72
C ALA A 86 10.69 2.02 12.24
N ARG A 87 10.61 0.76 12.71
CA ARG A 87 10.55 0.52 14.16
C ARG A 87 11.92 0.74 14.78
N ASN A 88 11.95 1.05 16.08
CA ASN A 88 13.21 1.08 16.83
C ASN A 88 13.94 -0.27 16.69
N ASN A 89 15.22 -0.23 16.31
CA ASN A 89 16.08 -1.39 16.06
C ASN A 89 15.60 -2.34 14.93
N ASP A 90 14.81 -1.86 13.97
CA ASP A 90 14.38 -2.61 12.78
C ASP A 90 14.49 -1.69 11.55
N PHE A 91 15.20 -2.10 10.50
CA PHE A 91 15.33 -1.30 9.28
C PHE A 91 14.03 -1.28 8.44
N ARG A 92 13.05 -2.11 8.80
CA ARG A 92 11.81 -2.26 8.03
C ARG A 92 10.75 -1.26 8.49
N SER A 93 10.31 -0.44 7.54
CA SER A 93 9.15 0.44 7.67
C SER A 93 7.82 -0.27 7.41
N SER A 94 7.80 -1.20 6.46
CA SER A 94 6.58 -1.95 6.15
C SER A 94 6.09 -2.76 7.36
N GLY A 95 4.80 -2.63 7.66
CA GLY A 95 4.16 -3.29 8.80
C GLY A 95 4.47 -2.69 10.16
N SER A 96 5.20 -1.57 10.27
CA SER A 96 5.43 -0.89 11.55
C SER A 96 4.11 -0.43 12.20
N GLY A 97 3.17 0.01 11.37
CA GLY A 97 1.90 0.62 11.79
C GLY A 97 2.02 2.11 12.11
N GLU A 98 3.22 2.68 11.98
CA GLU A 98 3.53 4.08 12.27
C GLU A 98 3.65 4.87 10.96
N PHE A 99 2.84 5.91 10.83
CA PHE A 99 2.70 6.70 9.60
C PHE A 99 2.76 8.19 9.92
N ASP A 100 3.44 8.95 9.07
CA ASP A 100 3.41 10.41 9.07
C ASP A 100 2.80 10.91 7.75
N PHE A 101 1.66 11.59 7.87
CA PHE A 101 0.85 12.08 6.74
C PHE A 101 1.08 13.56 6.45
N ASP A 102 1.98 14.24 7.17
CA ASP A 102 2.35 15.62 6.90
C ASP A 102 3.01 15.73 5.52
N HIS A 103 2.26 16.29 4.56
CA HIS A 103 2.69 16.40 3.17
C HIS A 103 3.92 17.30 3.01
N THR A 104 4.15 18.25 3.93
CA THR A 104 5.31 19.15 3.89
C THR A 104 6.62 18.44 4.16
N ARG A 105 6.56 17.24 4.76
CA ARG A 105 7.71 16.38 5.06
C ARG A 105 7.99 15.34 3.99
N VAL A 106 7.18 15.30 2.93
CA VAL A 106 7.40 14.44 1.77
C VAL A 106 8.34 15.14 0.81
N ASP A 107 9.47 14.50 0.50
CA ASP A 107 10.38 14.98 -0.53
C ASP A 107 9.73 14.78 -1.91
N GLN A 108 9.49 15.88 -2.63
CA GLN A 108 8.81 15.84 -3.93
C GLN A 108 9.59 15.07 -4.99
N ARG A 109 10.90 14.84 -4.82
CA ARG A 109 11.68 13.98 -5.73
C ARG A 109 11.18 12.54 -5.73
N ALA A 110 10.62 12.06 -4.62
CA ALA A 110 9.96 10.76 -4.56
C ALA A 110 8.66 10.73 -5.41
N ILE A 111 7.89 11.83 -5.37
CA ILE A 111 6.66 11.98 -6.16
C ILE A 111 6.98 12.06 -7.65
N THR A 112 7.98 12.85 -8.03
CA THR A 112 8.48 12.93 -9.41
C THR A 112 8.90 11.55 -9.91
N LEU A 113 9.69 10.82 -9.12
CA LEU A 113 10.15 9.47 -9.46
C LEU A 113 8.96 8.50 -9.63
N ALA A 114 7.92 8.62 -8.81
CA ALA A 114 6.71 7.81 -8.91
C ALA A 114 5.94 8.09 -10.22
N PHE A 115 5.68 9.36 -10.54
CA PHE A 115 5.03 9.75 -11.81
C PHE A 115 5.82 9.29 -13.03
N GLU A 116 7.14 9.48 -13.03
CA GLU A 116 8.01 8.99 -14.09
C GLU A 116 7.94 7.47 -14.25
N THR A 117 7.94 6.76 -13.14
CA THR A 117 7.87 5.30 -13.14
C THR A 117 6.53 4.82 -13.69
N ALA A 118 5.42 5.40 -13.23
CA ALA A 118 4.09 5.09 -13.72
C ALA A 118 3.99 5.28 -15.26
N ARG A 119 4.50 6.40 -15.78
CA ARG A 119 4.56 6.64 -17.23
C ARG A 119 5.45 5.64 -17.96
N LYS A 120 6.66 5.36 -17.44
CA LYS A 120 7.63 4.43 -18.07
C LYS A 120 7.08 3.02 -18.22
N ILE A 121 6.27 2.55 -17.26
CA ILE A 121 5.69 1.19 -17.29
C ILE A 121 4.25 1.15 -17.81
N GLY A 122 3.69 2.29 -18.21
CA GLY A 122 2.30 2.39 -18.70
C GLY A 122 1.23 2.10 -17.64
N ALA A 123 1.50 2.39 -16.37
CA ALA A 123 0.56 2.13 -15.28
C ALA A 123 -0.41 3.31 -15.08
N GLN A 124 -1.72 3.01 -15.03
CA GLN A 124 -2.76 3.96 -14.61
C GLN A 124 -2.70 4.25 -13.11
N THR A 125 -2.34 3.23 -12.32
CA THR A 125 -2.16 3.33 -10.87
C THR A 125 -0.86 2.67 -10.45
N LEU A 126 -0.17 3.26 -9.48
CA LEU A 126 1.11 2.75 -9.00
C LEU A 126 1.34 3.15 -7.55
N ALA A 127 1.55 2.18 -6.67
CA ALA A 127 2.21 2.41 -5.40
C ALA A 127 3.71 2.18 -5.55
N CYS A 128 4.54 3.06 -5.01
CA CYS A 128 5.98 2.79 -4.88
C CYS A 128 6.52 3.20 -3.52
N ASP A 129 7.51 2.45 -3.04
CA ASP A 129 8.26 2.76 -1.83
C ASP A 129 9.59 3.35 -2.20
N VAL A 130 9.88 4.55 -1.68
CA VAL A 130 11.10 5.29 -1.99
C VAL A 130 11.94 5.46 -0.73
N VAL A 131 13.23 5.20 -0.85
CA VAL A 131 14.27 5.51 0.14
C VAL A 131 15.34 6.39 -0.48
N PHE A 132 16.23 6.93 0.34
CA PHE A 132 17.33 7.77 -0.12
C PHE A 132 18.67 7.10 0.17
N ASP A 133 19.57 7.14 -0.81
CA ASP A 133 20.94 6.66 -0.63
C ASP A 133 21.83 7.69 0.11
N ARG A 134 23.13 7.38 0.23
CA ARG A 134 24.09 8.23 0.93
C ARG A 134 24.31 9.58 0.24
N GLU A 135 24.14 9.63 -1.07
CA GLU A 135 24.18 10.85 -1.89
C GLU A 135 22.82 11.57 -1.92
N ASN A 136 21.86 11.13 -1.10
CA ASN A 136 20.52 11.66 -1.00
C ASN A 136 19.74 11.58 -2.32
N ARG A 137 19.98 10.54 -3.13
CA ARG A 137 19.22 10.26 -4.36
C ARG A 137 18.04 9.33 -4.04
N PRO A 138 16.86 9.58 -4.60
CA PRO A 138 15.70 8.72 -4.38
C PRO A 138 15.85 7.40 -5.15
N LEU A 139 15.57 6.29 -4.48
CA LEU A 139 15.61 4.93 -5.02
C LEU A 139 14.28 4.21 -4.73
N ILE A 140 13.73 3.52 -5.73
CA ILE A 140 12.54 2.68 -5.56
C ILE A 140 12.95 1.33 -4.97
N LEU A 141 12.33 0.94 -3.86
CA LEU A 141 12.45 -0.39 -3.26
C LEU A 141 11.44 -1.39 -3.83
N GLU A 142 10.21 -0.95 -4.02
CA GLU A 142 9.06 -1.77 -4.39
C GLU A 142 8.12 -0.97 -5.28
N VAL A 143 7.50 -1.65 -6.25
CA VAL A 143 6.30 -1.19 -6.92
C VAL A 143 5.16 -2.17 -6.68
N CYS A 144 3.95 -1.65 -6.53
CA CYS A 144 2.75 -2.44 -6.32
C CYS A 144 1.54 -1.79 -7.01
N TYR A 145 0.61 -2.59 -7.51
CA TYR A 145 -0.64 -2.11 -8.10
C TYR A 145 -1.77 -1.94 -7.07
N GLN A 146 -1.55 -2.38 -5.83
CA GLN A 146 -2.55 -2.36 -4.75
C GLN A 146 -2.23 -1.28 -3.73
N GLN A 147 -3.28 -0.73 -3.12
CA GLN A 147 -3.19 0.12 -1.95
C GLN A 147 -4.30 -0.19 -0.95
N THR A 148 -4.10 0.24 0.29
CA THR A 148 -5.11 0.17 1.35
C THR A 148 -5.79 1.53 1.50
N ALA A 149 -7.11 1.56 1.39
CA ALA A 149 -7.90 2.80 1.34
C ALA A 149 -7.69 3.74 2.55
N LEU A 150 -7.42 3.18 3.74
CA LEU A 150 -7.37 3.97 4.97
C LEU A 150 -6.20 4.98 5.00
N PRO A 151 -4.94 4.61 4.65
CA PRO A 151 -3.88 5.59 4.43
C PRO A 151 -4.21 6.69 3.43
N ALA A 152 -4.90 6.38 2.33
CA ALA A 152 -5.29 7.38 1.33
C ALA A 152 -6.26 8.41 1.92
N TYR A 153 -7.30 7.94 2.62
CA TYR A 153 -8.27 8.81 3.28
C TYR A 153 -7.63 9.74 4.33
N ARG A 154 -6.57 9.28 5.00
CA ARG A 154 -5.82 10.06 6.00
C ARG A 154 -4.83 11.04 5.39
N ALA A 155 -4.57 10.98 4.09
CA ALA A 155 -3.74 11.98 3.43
C ALA A 155 -4.44 13.35 3.48
N GLU A 156 -3.65 14.40 3.60
CA GLU A 156 -4.14 15.78 3.67
C GLU A 156 -4.54 16.35 2.30
N GLY A 157 -4.25 15.61 1.23
CA GLY A 157 -4.42 16.02 -0.16
C GLY A 157 -3.59 15.18 -1.11
N TYR A 158 -3.45 15.68 -2.35
CA TYR A 158 -2.64 15.06 -3.39
C TYR A 158 -1.82 16.11 -4.15
N PHE A 159 -0.76 15.67 -4.82
CA PHE A 159 0.05 16.45 -5.73
C PHE A 159 -0.39 16.20 -7.17
N ASP A 160 -0.42 17.24 -7.99
CA ASP A 160 -0.54 17.09 -9.45
C ASP A 160 0.83 16.81 -10.10
N THR A 161 0.83 16.54 -11.40
CA THR A 161 2.06 16.32 -12.19
C THR A 161 3.01 17.53 -12.23
N SER A 162 2.54 18.71 -11.84
CA SER A 162 3.35 19.94 -11.66
C SER A 162 3.84 20.11 -10.21
N LEU A 163 3.67 19.09 -9.36
CA LEU A 163 4.02 19.08 -7.94
C LEU A 163 3.29 20.14 -7.11
N ARG A 164 2.16 20.67 -7.58
CA ARG A 164 1.31 21.52 -6.76
C ARG A 164 0.44 20.65 -5.87
N PHE A 165 0.38 21.02 -4.59
CA PHE A 165 -0.44 20.34 -3.61
C PHE A 165 -1.89 20.86 -3.65
N HIS A 166 -2.83 19.93 -3.71
CA HIS A 166 -4.27 20.16 -3.67
C HIS A 166 -4.82 19.58 -2.36
N PRO A 167 -5.20 20.42 -1.39
CA PRO A 167 -5.69 19.96 -0.10
C PRO A 167 -7.09 19.34 -0.24
N GLY A 168 -7.38 18.33 0.59
CA GLY A 168 -8.70 17.70 0.66
C GLY A 168 -8.64 16.20 0.84
N HIS A 169 -9.75 15.64 1.31
CA HIS A 169 -9.92 14.19 1.42
C HIS A 169 -10.45 13.61 0.11
N PHE A 170 -10.02 12.40 -0.20
CA PHE A 170 -10.51 11.65 -1.34
C PHE A 170 -10.46 10.16 -1.02
N TRP A 171 -11.29 9.41 -1.74
CA TRP A 171 -11.15 7.97 -1.80
C TRP A 171 -10.37 7.60 -3.06
N PRO A 172 -9.33 6.77 -2.93
CA PRO A 172 -8.57 6.32 -4.09
C PRO A 172 -9.45 5.52 -5.05
N GLU A 173 -10.48 4.83 -4.56
CA GLU A 173 -11.47 4.15 -5.39
C GLU A 173 -12.23 5.14 -6.29
N ASP A 174 -12.69 6.26 -5.74
CA ASP A 174 -13.41 7.29 -6.50
C ASP A 174 -12.48 7.91 -7.56
N MET A 175 -11.23 8.22 -7.20
CA MET A 175 -10.25 8.75 -8.16
C MET A 175 -9.94 7.76 -9.29
N ILE A 176 -9.88 6.46 -9.00
CA ILE A 176 -9.67 5.42 -10.02
C ILE A 176 -10.89 5.35 -10.93
N MET A 177 -12.11 5.43 -10.36
CA MET A 177 -13.34 5.44 -11.16
C MET A 177 -13.40 6.67 -12.06
N GLU A 178 -13.11 7.87 -11.54
CA GLU A 178 -13.00 9.10 -12.34
C GLU A 178 -12.01 8.94 -13.50
N LEU A 179 -10.82 8.41 -13.22
CA LEU A 179 -9.79 8.17 -14.24
C LEU A 179 -10.30 7.25 -15.36
N VAL A 180 -10.95 6.14 -14.99
CA VAL A 180 -11.51 5.19 -15.97
C VAL A 180 -12.64 5.86 -16.78
N LEU A 181 -13.53 6.62 -16.13
CA LEU A 181 -14.62 7.32 -16.82
C LEU A 181 -14.08 8.36 -17.81
N ASP A 182 -13.06 9.12 -17.42
CA ASP A 182 -12.43 10.13 -18.29
C ASP A 182 -11.73 9.51 -19.49
N GLN A 183 -11.04 8.37 -19.30
CA GLN A 183 -10.37 7.64 -20.39
C GLN A 183 -11.34 6.97 -21.37
N HIS A 184 -12.59 6.76 -20.96
CA HIS A 184 -13.61 6.06 -21.73
C HIS A 184 -14.85 6.91 -21.99
N ARG A 185 -14.76 8.24 -21.87
CA ARG A 185 -15.90 9.15 -22.02
C ARG A 185 -16.65 8.98 -23.35
N GLU A 186 -15.93 8.63 -24.41
CA GLU A 186 -16.51 8.43 -25.76
C GLU A 186 -17.41 7.20 -25.90
N ILE A 187 -17.27 6.21 -25.03
CA ILE A 187 -18.05 4.95 -25.07
C ILE A 187 -19.11 4.88 -23.97
N LEU A 188 -19.14 5.86 -23.06
CA LEU A 188 -20.09 5.91 -21.97
C LEU A 188 -21.37 6.61 -22.42
N PRO A 189 -22.56 6.07 -22.05
CA PRO A 189 -23.81 6.78 -22.31
C PRO A 189 -23.81 8.12 -21.57
N GLU A 190 -24.43 9.14 -22.17
CA GLU A 190 -24.64 10.44 -21.52
C GLU A 190 -25.21 10.25 -20.11
N PRO A 191 -24.69 10.96 -19.09
CA PRO A 191 -25.16 10.80 -17.73
C PRO A 191 -26.66 11.04 -17.67
N VAL A 192 -27.39 10.09 -17.09
CA VAL A 192 -28.83 10.19 -16.88
C VAL A 192 -29.08 11.40 -15.99
N ARG A 193 -29.59 12.48 -16.58
CA ARG A 193 -30.03 13.66 -15.83
C ARG A 193 -31.28 13.27 -15.07
N HIS A 194 -31.14 13.06 -13.77
CA HIS A 194 -32.30 13.01 -12.89
C HIS A 194 -32.79 14.45 -12.70
N GLU A 195 -33.86 14.81 -13.40
CA GLU A 195 -34.63 16.01 -13.07
C GLU A 195 -35.21 15.79 -11.66
N GLY A 196 -34.83 16.66 -10.73
CA GLY A 196 -35.28 16.66 -9.34
C GLY A 196 -36.70 17.17 -9.16
#